data_AF-A0A6G3MEA1-F1
#
_entry.id   AF-A0A6G3MEA1-F1
#
_cell.length_a   1.000
_cell.length_b   1.000
_cell.length_c   1.000
_cell.angle_alpha   90.00
_cell.angle_beta   90.00
_cell.angle_gamma   90.00
#
_symmetry.space_group_name_H-M   'P 1'
#
loop_
_entity.id
_entity.type
_entity.pdbx_description
1 polymer ?
#
loop_
_entity_poly.entity_id
_entity_poly.type
_entity_poly.pdbx_seq_one_letter_code
_entity_poly.pdbx_strand_id
1 'polypeptide(L)'
;NFEIHPLKNGLIILLKQNSWISLSGLFKATIIYGSVKTHGSNIKAPSSMNFFATDMEIVTFVTDSATDGGGDVLNIINKNHIETKLKHKYIRSIIKIQKHFTKFEDFISSFRIFHKSNFEPQILDQFFDINEYSIWEKACQKILVDHTKIFVCGKKRIGKSSFIRFLANYLIPRGKDVYIIDCDTDQSMLNPPTQISLHKIDYYCHTSPYFQNKAPLTSIYIGDADPSFQSLRYVHGVRFLFKEFEKIVQQNKNIFLLINTFSWIRGFQITLYLDYGMGYLTDIIQICAPDLCLQIVDTKENPEFFINSNNELDGFLSCTTAFNDYVSRGRAFSEYTGINYNPSSELNNE
;
A
#
# COMPACT_ATOMS: atom_id res chain seq x y z
N ASN A 1 -0.05 12.48 24.49
CA ASN A 1 1.05 12.72 23.51
C ASN A 1 0.71 13.72 22.42
N PHE A 2 -0.54 14.17 22.37
CA PHE A 2 -1.00 15.23 21.48
C PHE A 2 -2.01 16.11 22.24
N GLU A 3 -2.41 17.24 21.65
CA GLU A 3 -3.57 18.03 22.07
C GLU A 3 -4.46 18.33 20.85
N ILE A 4 -5.76 18.44 21.08
CA ILE A 4 -6.76 18.75 20.05
C ILE A 4 -7.46 20.04 20.46
N HIS A 5 -7.57 20.96 19.51
CA HIS A 5 -8.18 22.28 19.67
C HIS A 5 -9.29 22.44 18.64
N PRO A 6 -10.57 22.48 19.05
CA PRO A 6 -11.68 22.59 18.11
C PRO A 6 -11.69 23.95 17.40
N LEU A 7 -12.11 23.94 16.13
CA LEU A 7 -12.37 25.13 15.33
C LEU A 7 -13.82 25.10 14.82
N LYS A 8 -14.35 26.25 14.40
CA LYS A 8 -15.70 26.35 13.84
C LYS A 8 -15.98 25.34 12.71
N ASN A 9 -14.98 25.05 11.87
CA ASN A 9 -15.10 24.15 10.70
C ASN A 9 -14.02 23.05 10.69
N GLY A 10 -13.59 22.56 11.85
CA GLY A 10 -12.56 21.53 11.94
C GLY A 10 -11.85 21.49 13.30
N LEU A 11 -10.58 21.12 13.30
CA LEU A 11 -9.76 21.04 14.51
C LEU A 11 -8.28 21.27 14.21
N ILE A 12 -7.52 21.68 15.22
CA ILE A 12 -6.07 21.75 15.20
C ILE A 12 -5.52 20.67 16.12
N ILE A 13 -4.54 19.91 15.64
CA ILE A 13 -3.84 18.89 16.39
C ILE A 13 -2.41 19.37 16.61
N LEU A 14 -1.97 19.33 17.86
CA LEU A 14 -0.58 19.53 18.26
C LEU A 14 0.03 18.18 18.56
N LEU A 15 1.00 17.74 17.77
CA LEU A 15 1.72 16.47 17.99
C LEU A 15 3.09 16.74 18.64
N LYS A 16 3.42 15.95 19.67
CA LYS A 16 4.76 15.92 20.27
C LYS A 16 5.68 14.98 19.52
N GLN A 17 6.97 15.00 19.82
CA GLN A 17 7.92 13.97 19.38
C GLN A 17 7.42 12.54 19.67
N ASN A 18 7.64 11.64 18.70
CA ASN A 18 7.28 10.22 18.77
C ASN A 18 5.81 10.00 19.17
N SER A 19 4.93 10.92 18.75
CA SER A 19 3.49 10.79 18.91
C SER A 19 2.82 10.44 17.59
N TRP A 20 1.61 9.93 17.70
CA TRP A 20 0.77 9.60 16.58
C TRP A 20 -0.68 9.96 16.88
N ILE A 21 -1.45 10.12 15.81
CA ILE A 21 -2.90 10.24 15.87
C ILE A 21 -3.50 9.55 14.65
N SER A 22 -4.58 8.81 14.88
CA SER A 22 -5.31 8.08 13.85
C SER A 22 -6.66 8.74 13.60
N LEU A 23 -6.99 8.93 12.32
CA LEU A 23 -8.23 9.54 11.88
C LEU A 23 -8.93 8.67 10.82
N SER A 24 -10.25 8.74 10.80
CA SER A 24 -11.10 8.32 9.68
C SER A 24 -11.99 9.48 9.22
N GLY A 25 -12.77 9.26 8.17
CA GLY A 25 -13.65 10.24 7.54
C GLY A 25 -13.03 10.92 6.33
N LEU A 26 -13.71 11.98 5.87
CA LEU A 26 -13.32 12.81 4.74
C LEU A 26 -12.83 14.17 5.25
N PHE A 27 -11.54 14.43 5.09
CA PHE A 27 -10.94 15.66 5.60
C PHE A 27 -9.80 16.20 4.75
N LYS A 28 -9.57 17.50 4.88
CA LYS A 28 -8.35 18.16 4.40
C LYS A 28 -7.42 18.37 5.59
N ALA A 29 -6.23 17.79 5.55
CA ALA A 29 -5.18 18.02 6.53
C ALA A 29 -4.17 19.03 5.99
N THR A 30 -3.90 20.07 6.76
CA THR A 30 -2.90 21.10 6.44
C THR A 30 -1.82 21.08 7.50
N ILE A 31 -0.59 20.79 7.10
CA ILE A 31 0.57 20.82 8.00
C ILE A 31 1.05 22.26 8.08
N ILE A 32 0.78 22.92 9.20
CA ILE A 32 1.09 24.33 9.45
C ILE A 32 2.54 24.48 9.93
N TYR A 33 3.01 23.51 10.72
CA TYR A 33 4.36 23.49 11.28
C TYR A 33 4.88 22.06 11.35
N GLY A 34 6.19 21.91 11.17
CA GLY A 34 6.90 20.63 11.26
C GLY A 34 6.65 19.71 10.08
N SER A 35 6.66 18.42 10.34
CA SER A 35 6.39 17.37 9.35
C SER A 35 5.64 16.21 9.97
N VAL A 36 4.88 15.49 9.17
CA VAL A 36 4.22 14.26 9.60
C VAL A 36 4.45 13.16 8.59
N LYS A 37 4.74 11.98 9.09
CA LYS A 37 4.82 10.77 8.31
C LYS A 37 3.44 10.12 8.25
N THR A 38 3.04 9.67 7.07
CA THR A 38 1.78 8.94 6.86
C THR A 38 1.86 8.07 5.62
N HIS A 39 1.43 6.80 5.72
CA HIS A 39 1.43 5.82 4.63
C HIS A 39 2.71 5.84 3.76
N GLY A 40 3.90 5.85 4.35
CA GLY A 40 5.19 5.86 3.63
C GLY A 40 5.68 7.21 3.10
N SER A 41 4.85 8.26 3.18
CA SER A 41 5.23 9.63 2.83
C SER A 41 5.70 10.44 4.04
N ASN A 42 6.51 11.48 3.80
CA ASN A 42 6.79 12.53 4.79
C ASN A 42 6.25 13.87 4.27
N ILE A 43 5.22 14.39 4.94
CA ILE A 43 4.51 15.61 4.56
C ILE A 43 5.04 16.76 5.42
N LYS A 44 5.83 17.65 4.80
CA LYS A 44 6.42 18.82 5.47
C LYS A 44 5.54 20.06 5.36
N ALA A 45 5.58 20.94 6.34
CA ALA A 45 4.95 22.26 6.30
C ALA A 45 5.69 23.21 5.33
N PRO A 46 4.98 24.17 4.70
CA PRO A 46 3.53 24.28 4.60
C PRO A 46 3.00 23.38 3.48
N SER A 47 2.07 22.49 3.78
CA SER A 47 1.43 21.65 2.76
C SER A 47 0.02 21.25 3.16
N SER A 48 -0.79 20.83 2.18
CA SER A 48 -2.17 20.44 2.41
C SER A 48 -2.57 19.30 1.50
N MET A 49 -3.26 18.31 2.07
CA MET A 49 -3.75 17.14 1.34
C MET A 49 -5.14 16.73 1.79
N ASN A 50 -5.84 16.10 0.87
CA ASN A 50 -7.15 15.51 1.09
C ASN A 50 -6.98 14.04 1.45
N PHE A 51 -7.68 13.61 2.49
CA PHE A 51 -7.72 12.25 2.98
C PHE A 51 -9.15 11.75 2.98
N PHE A 52 -9.29 10.48 2.64
CA PHE A 52 -10.55 9.77 2.67
C PHE A 52 -10.29 8.36 3.17
N ALA A 53 -10.78 8.08 4.37
CA ALA A 53 -10.70 6.78 5.02
C ALA A 53 -12.07 6.45 5.61
N THR A 54 -12.75 5.46 5.05
CA THR A 54 -14.04 4.98 5.58
C THR A 54 -13.82 4.05 6.77
N ASP A 55 -14.89 3.46 7.29
CA ASP A 55 -14.90 2.56 8.46
C ASP A 55 -13.91 1.37 8.37
N MET A 56 -13.37 1.08 7.20
CA MET A 56 -12.41 -0.01 6.94
C MET A 56 -10.95 0.47 6.83
N GLU A 57 -10.70 1.78 6.81
CA GLU A 57 -9.38 2.36 6.64
C GLU A 57 -9.08 3.41 7.71
N ILE A 58 -7.79 3.63 7.95
CA ILE A 58 -7.31 4.56 8.96
C ILE A 58 -6.15 5.34 8.39
N VAL A 59 -6.17 6.65 8.60
CA VAL A 59 -5.04 7.54 8.33
C VAL A 59 -4.34 7.82 9.64
N THR A 60 -3.11 7.35 9.77
CA THR A 60 -2.27 7.66 10.93
C THR A 60 -1.22 8.69 10.54
N PHE A 61 -1.16 9.79 11.31
CA PHE A 61 -0.07 10.75 11.29
C PHE A 61 0.90 10.41 12.40
N VAL A 62 2.18 10.31 12.06
CA VAL A 62 3.28 10.01 12.99
C VAL A 62 4.32 11.12 12.92
N THR A 63 4.79 11.57 14.07
CA THR A 63 5.94 12.49 14.16
C THR A 63 7.17 11.73 14.63
N ASP A 64 8.32 12.02 14.04
CA ASP A 64 9.60 11.47 14.50
C ASP A 64 10.29 12.41 15.52
N SER A 65 11.57 12.12 15.77
CA SER A 65 12.41 12.87 16.71
C SER A 65 13.01 14.15 16.13
N ALA A 66 13.07 14.28 14.81
CA ALA A 66 13.76 15.38 14.15
C ALA A 66 12.86 16.63 14.10
N THR A 67 13.46 17.79 14.33
CA THR A 67 12.78 19.08 14.08
C THR A 67 12.94 19.44 12.61
N ASP A 68 11.93 19.13 11.80
CA ASP A 68 11.92 19.46 10.37
C ASP A 68 11.55 20.94 10.07
N GLY A 69 11.60 21.85 11.04
CA GLY A 69 11.13 23.23 10.87
C GLY A 69 11.89 24.29 11.65
N GLY A 70 12.17 25.43 10.98
CA GLY A 70 12.72 26.67 11.57
C GLY A 70 11.66 27.73 11.90
N GLY A 71 10.40 27.32 12.07
CA GLY A 71 9.27 28.24 12.32
C GLY A 71 9.02 28.52 13.79
N ASP A 72 8.49 29.71 14.11
CA ASP A 72 8.11 30.08 15.48
C ASP A 72 6.74 29.48 15.86
N VAL A 73 6.79 28.38 16.61
CA VAL A 73 5.62 27.70 17.17
C VAL A 73 4.75 28.65 18.00
N LEU A 74 5.34 29.58 18.75
CA LEU A 74 4.58 30.51 19.61
C LEU A 74 3.73 31.46 18.77
N ASN A 75 4.30 32.01 17.69
CA ASN A 75 3.56 32.86 16.76
C ASN A 75 2.37 32.11 16.14
N ILE A 76 2.55 30.84 15.75
CA ILE A 76 1.47 30.03 15.17
C ILE A 76 0.37 29.79 16.20
N ILE A 77 0.72 29.43 17.44
CA ILE A 77 -0.22 29.23 18.54
C ILE A 77 -1.02 30.51 18.80
N ASN A 78 -0.33 31.65 18.91
CA ASN A 78 -0.95 32.96 19.18
C ASN A 78 -1.88 33.38 18.04
N LYS A 79 -1.44 33.27 16.78
CA LYS A 79 -2.21 33.65 15.59
C LYS A 79 -3.48 32.80 15.41
N ASN A 80 -3.48 31.56 15.89
CA ASN A 80 -4.64 30.67 15.84
C ASN A 80 -5.44 30.65 17.15
N HIS A 81 -5.11 31.53 18.13
CA HIS A 81 -5.76 31.60 19.44
C HIS A 81 -5.83 30.25 20.18
N ILE A 82 -4.74 29.49 20.13
CA ILE A 82 -4.66 28.15 20.72
C ILE A 82 -4.17 28.25 22.18
N GLU A 83 -4.96 27.77 23.13
CA GLU A 83 -4.56 27.67 24.54
C GLU A 83 -4.03 26.27 24.85
N THR A 84 -2.71 26.05 24.73
CA THR A 84 -2.08 24.73 24.93
C THR A 84 -1.44 24.57 26.31
N LYS A 85 -1.55 23.36 26.89
CA LYS A 85 -0.75 22.97 28.07
C LYS A 85 0.62 22.40 27.65
N LEU A 86 0.82 22.11 26.37
CA LEU A 86 2.10 21.65 25.86
C LEU A 86 3.09 22.81 25.82
N LYS A 87 4.27 22.61 26.44
CA LYS A 87 5.38 23.54 26.26
C LYS A 87 5.76 23.54 24.77
N HIS A 88 5.76 24.72 24.15
CA HIS A 88 6.01 24.92 22.72
C HIS A 88 7.24 24.16 22.19
N LYS A 89 8.32 24.07 22.97
CA LYS A 89 9.56 23.35 22.60
C LYS A 89 9.38 21.85 22.32
N TYR A 90 8.30 21.25 22.83
CA TYR A 90 7.97 19.82 22.63
C TYR A 90 7.00 19.59 21.48
N ILE A 91 6.40 20.64 20.92
CA ILE A 91 5.53 20.52 19.75
C ILE A 91 6.41 20.29 18.53
N ARG A 92 6.14 19.20 17.81
CA ARG A 92 6.86 18.84 16.59
C ARG A 92 6.05 19.19 15.36
N SER A 93 4.73 18.97 15.39
CA SER A 93 3.88 19.25 14.25
C SER A 93 2.55 19.85 14.66
N ILE A 94 2.08 20.80 13.86
CA ILE A 94 0.76 21.42 14.01
C ILE A 94 -0.03 21.13 12.74
N ILE A 95 -1.13 20.39 12.90
CA ILE A 95 -1.97 19.94 11.81
C ILE A 95 -3.34 20.59 11.95
N LYS A 96 -3.82 21.25 10.91
CA LYS A 96 -5.20 21.70 10.83
C LYS A 96 -6.01 20.71 9.99
N ILE A 97 -6.99 20.09 10.61
CA ILE A 97 -7.97 19.23 9.96
C ILE A 97 -9.22 20.07 9.67
N GLN A 98 -9.67 20.05 8.43
CA GLN A 98 -10.87 20.75 8.00
C GLN A 98 -11.84 19.74 7.38
N LYS A 99 -13.13 19.87 7.71
CA LYS A 99 -14.16 19.11 7.01
C LYS A 99 -14.10 19.45 5.52
N HIS A 100 -14.12 18.43 4.66
CA HIS A 100 -14.01 18.63 3.21
C HIS A 100 -15.19 18.03 2.44
N PHE A 101 -15.47 18.61 1.26
CA PHE A 101 -16.39 18.16 0.20
C PHE A 101 -17.87 17.91 0.55
N THR A 102 -18.68 18.97 0.60
CA THR A 102 -20.15 18.87 0.58
C THR A 102 -20.68 18.16 -0.67
N LYS A 103 -20.10 18.41 -1.85
CA LYS A 103 -20.57 17.82 -3.12
C LYS A 103 -20.49 16.28 -3.18
N PHE A 104 -19.53 15.68 -2.48
CA PHE A 104 -19.42 14.21 -2.41
C PHE A 104 -20.46 13.63 -1.46
N GLU A 105 -20.66 14.27 -0.30
CA GLU A 105 -21.77 13.93 0.61
C GLU A 105 -23.12 14.04 -0.12
N ASP A 106 -23.32 15.12 -0.89
CA ASP A 106 -24.53 15.32 -1.71
C ASP A 106 -24.69 14.19 -2.75
N PHE A 107 -23.62 13.83 -3.47
CA PHE A 107 -23.62 12.73 -4.43
C PHE A 107 -23.95 11.39 -3.76
N ILE A 108 -23.30 11.03 -2.66
CA ILE A 108 -23.59 9.78 -1.93
C ILE A 108 -25.02 9.78 -1.39
N SER A 109 -25.49 10.92 -0.87
CA SER A 109 -26.87 11.07 -0.39
C SER A 109 -27.92 10.91 -1.48
N SER A 110 -27.55 11.10 -2.75
CA SER A 110 -28.42 10.86 -3.91
C SER A 110 -28.65 9.36 -4.18
N PHE A 111 -27.77 8.48 -3.68
CA PHE A 111 -27.97 7.03 -3.75
C PHE A 111 -28.86 6.55 -2.60
N ARG A 112 -29.71 5.56 -2.87
CA ARG A 112 -30.50 4.86 -1.85
C ARG A 112 -29.63 3.81 -1.13
N ILE A 113 -28.60 4.26 -0.41
CA ILE A 113 -27.71 3.38 0.35
C ILE A 113 -28.35 3.08 1.71
N PHE A 114 -28.50 1.79 2.05
CA PHE A 114 -29.16 1.33 3.27
C PHE A 114 -28.38 1.65 4.57
N HIS A 115 -27.11 2.06 4.45
CA HIS A 115 -26.24 2.44 5.55
C HIS A 115 -25.63 3.82 5.26
N LYS A 116 -26.10 4.88 5.93
CA LYS A 116 -25.47 6.20 5.81
C LYS A 116 -24.12 6.15 6.52
N SER A 117 -23.03 6.10 5.77
CA SER A 117 -21.69 6.29 6.33
C SER A 117 -21.57 7.73 6.83
N ASN A 118 -21.05 7.89 8.05
CA ASN A 118 -20.70 9.21 8.57
C ASN A 118 -19.33 9.60 8.01
N PHE A 119 -19.29 10.58 7.11
CA PHE A 119 -18.05 11.07 6.51
C PHE A 119 -17.34 12.13 7.36
N GLU A 120 -17.90 12.49 8.53
CA GLU A 120 -17.24 13.43 9.44
C GLU A 120 -15.87 12.90 9.88
N PRO A 121 -14.86 13.78 10.00
CA PRO A 121 -13.55 13.36 10.49
C PRO A 121 -13.66 12.87 11.93
N GLN A 122 -13.28 11.62 12.16
CA GLN A 122 -13.31 11.02 13.49
C GLN A 122 -11.90 10.71 13.95
N ILE A 123 -11.62 11.01 15.23
CA ILE A 123 -10.39 10.59 15.88
C ILE A 123 -10.62 9.20 16.43
N LEU A 124 -9.74 8.27 16.07
CA LEU A 124 -9.85 6.88 16.47
C LEU A 124 -8.94 6.61 17.67
N ASP A 125 -9.52 6.05 18.73
CA ASP A 125 -8.77 5.54 19.89
C ASP A 125 -8.36 4.08 19.64
N GLN A 126 -7.54 3.87 18.61
CA GLN A 126 -6.99 2.56 18.26
C GLN A 126 -5.49 2.57 18.44
N PHE A 127 -4.96 1.53 19.11
CA PHE A 127 -3.53 1.39 19.28
C PHE A 127 -2.81 1.31 17.93
N PHE A 128 -1.79 2.14 17.76
CA PHE A 128 -0.88 2.11 16.63
C PHE A 128 0.53 1.81 17.12
N ASP A 129 1.13 0.73 16.61
CA ASP A 129 2.51 0.39 16.94
C ASP A 129 3.46 1.22 16.06
N ILE A 130 4.08 2.23 16.66
CA ILE A 130 5.09 3.05 15.98
C ILE A 130 6.30 2.22 15.53
N ASN A 131 6.56 1.08 16.18
CA ASN A 131 7.66 0.19 15.79
C ASN A 131 7.34 -0.52 14.47
N GLU A 132 6.09 -0.92 14.21
CA GLU A 132 5.68 -1.50 12.92
C GLU A 132 5.95 -0.53 11.77
N TYR A 133 5.61 0.76 11.95
CA TYR A 133 5.92 1.79 10.96
C TYR A 133 7.43 1.88 10.69
N SER A 134 8.26 1.81 11.73
CA SER A 134 9.72 1.86 11.59
C SER A 134 10.29 0.64 10.87
N ILE A 135 9.67 -0.54 11.03
CA ILE A 135 10.06 -1.76 10.31
C ILE A 135 9.80 -1.60 8.81
N TRP A 136 8.64 -1.06 8.44
CA TRP A 136 8.31 -0.80 7.03
C TRP A 136 9.23 0.25 6.41
N GLU A 137 9.61 1.30 7.15
CA GLU A 137 10.61 2.27 6.68
C GLU A 137 11.97 1.61 6.42
N LYS A 138 12.45 0.75 7.33
CA LYS A 138 13.71 0.01 7.15
C LYS A 138 13.65 -0.95 5.96
N ALA A 139 12.53 -1.65 5.78
CA ALA A 139 12.32 -2.51 4.62
C ALA A 139 12.39 -1.69 3.31
N CYS A 140 11.74 -0.53 3.27
CA CYS A 140 11.79 0.36 2.11
C CYS A 140 13.21 0.89 1.84
N GLN A 141 13.99 1.18 2.88
CA GLN A 141 15.40 1.59 2.74
C GLN A 141 16.24 0.50 2.05
N LYS A 142 16.11 -0.76 2.48
CA LYS A 142 16.84 -1.89 1.84
C LYS A 142 16.37 -2.10 0.41
N ILE A 143 15.05 -2.12 0.18
CA ILE A 143 14.47 -2.26 -1.16
C ILE A 143 14.99 -1.19 -2.11
N LEU A 144 15.06 0.07 -1.68
CA LEU A 144 15.53 1.19 -2.50
C LEU A 144 16.98 1.00 -3.01
N VAL A 145 17.83 0.30 -2.25
CA VAL A 145 19.26 0.14 -2.56
C VAL A 145 19.49 -1.06 -3.48
N ASP A 146 18.85 -2.20 -3.18
CA ASP A 146 19.23 -3.50 -3.77
C ASP A 146 18.23 -4.05 -4.79
N HIS A 147 17.02 -3.48 -4.87
CA HIS A 147 15.90 -4.10 -5.58
C HIS A 147 15.08 -3.10 -6.41
N THR A 148 14.44 -3.59 -7.46
CA THR A 148 13.59 -2.78 -8.35
C THR A 148 12.31 -3.50 -8.78
N LYS A 149 12.25 -4.84 -8.70
CA LYS A 149 11.07 -5.64 -9.04
C LYS A 149 10.63 -6.47 -7.84
N ILE A 150 9.65 -5.93 -7.10
CA ILE A 150 9.24 -6.46 -5.81
C ILE A 150 7.90 -7.15 -5.94
N PHE A 151 7.88 -8.45 -5.65
CA PHE A 151 6.69 -9.27 -5.56
C PHE A 151 6.23 -9.38 -4.12
N VAL A 152 4.97 -9.03 -3.83
CA VAL A 152 4.44 -9.03 -2.46
C VAL A 152 3.32 -10.06 -2.31
N CYS A 153 3.50 -11.03 -1.42
CA CYS A 153 2.55 -12.11 -1.15
C CYS A 153 2.24 -12.30 0.34
N GLY A 154 1.27 -13.17 0.66
CA GLY A 154 0.79 -13.39 2.02
C GLY A 154 -0.72 -13.65 2.12
N LYS A 155 -1.18 -13.98 3.33
CA LYS A 155 -2.60 -14.30 3.61
C LYS A 155 -3.55 -13.12 3.36
N LYS A 156 -4.86 -13.42 3.32
CA LYS A 156 -5.91 -12.42 3.16
C LYS A 156 -5.89 -11.42 4.33
N ARG A 157 -6.02 -10.13 4.01
CA ARG A 157 -6.05 -9.00 4.97
C ARG A 157 -4.82 -8.83 5.86
N ILE A 158 -3.65 -9.35 5.46
CA ILE A 158 -2.40 -9.17 6.22
C ILE A 158 -1.67 -7.84 5.93
N GLY A 159 -2.19 -7.01 5.02
CA GLY A 159 -1.62 -5.68 4.73
C GLY A 159 -0.76 -5.58 3.47
N LYS A 160 -0.81 -6.54 2.53
CA LYS A 160 -0.07 -6.52 1.25
C LYS A 160 -0.24 -5.21 0.47
N SER A 161 -1.48 -4.87 0.14
CA SER A 161 -1.80 -3.65 -0.61
C SER A 161 -1.42 -2.38 0.16
N SER A 162 -1.52 -2.41 1.50
CA SER A 162 -1.09 -1.31 2.36
C SER A 162 0.43 -1.12 2.30
N PHE A 163 1.20 -2.20 2.29
CA PHE A 163 2.66 -2.15 2.15
C PHE A 163 3.07 -1.66 0.76
N ILE A 164 2.41 -2.14 -0.31
CA ILE A 164 2.68 -1.65 -1.68
C ILE A 164 2.40 -0.14 -1.78
N ARG A 165 1.29 0.35 -1.21
CA ARG A 165 1.01 1.80 -1.13
C ARG A 165 2.09 2.54 -0.34
N PHE A 166 2.52 1.99 0.79
CA PHE A 166 3.58 2.57 1.61
C PHE A 166 4.89 2.69 0.83
N LEU A 167 5.30 1.61 0.16
CA LEU A 167 6.52 1.56 -0.64
C LEU A 167 6.44 2.52 -1.83
N ALA A 168 5.31 2.57 -2.55
CA ALA A 168 5.11 3.54 -3.63
C ALA A 168 5.27 4.99 -3.13
N ASN A 169 4.59 5.35 -2.04
CA ASN A 169 4.69 6.68 -1.42
C ASN A 169 6.09 7.00 -0.89
N TYR A 170 6.88 5.98 -0.53
CA TYR A 170 8.27 6.14 -0.13
C TYR A 170 9.18 6.39 -1.35
N LEU A 171 8.94 5.71 -2.46
CA LEU A 171 9.79 5.77 -3.66
C LEU A 171 9.59 7.05 -4.49
N ILE A 172 8.35 7.49 -4.68
CA ILE A 172 7.98 8.67 -5.50
C ILE A 172 8.78 9.94 -5.15
N PRO A 173 8.83 10.41 -3.88
CA PRO A 173 9.58 11.62 -3.53
C PRO A 173 11.09 11.50 -3.73
N ARG A 174 11.59 10.28 -3.95
CA ARG A 174 13.02 9.99 -4.22
C ARG A 174 13.31 9.92 -5.72
N GLY A 175 12.39 10.41 -6.57
CA GLY A 175 12.56 10.50 -8.01
C GLY A 175 12.50 9.15 -8.72
N LYS A 176 11.82 8.16 -8.13
CA LYS A 176 11.63 6.84 -8.74
C LYS A 176 10.33 6.81 -9.53
N ASP A 177 10.38 6.22 -10.72
CA ASP A 177 9.19 5.94 -11.52
C ASP A 177 8.56 4.63 -11.04
N VAL A 178 7.42 4.71 -10.38
CA VAL A 178 6.78 3.54 -9.74
C VAL A 178 5.66 2.99 -10.62
N TYR A 179 5.70 1.69 -10.87
CA TYR A 179 4.68 0.95 -11.59
C TYR A 179 4.12 -0.15 -10.69
N ILE A 180 2.83 -0.44 -10.83
CA ILE A 180 2.16 -1.52 -10.10
C ILE A 180 1.52 -2.46 -11.10
N ILE A 181 1.89 -3.73 -11.07
CA ILE A 181 1.07 -4.80 -11.62
C ILE A 181 0.20 -5.33 -10.49
N ASP A 182 -1.10 -5.13 -10.60
CA ASP A 182 -2.08 -5.61 -9.64
C ASP A 182 -2.73 -6.89 -10.16
N CYS A 183 -2.38 -8.02 -9.54
CA CYS A 183 -2.85 -9.36 -9.87
C CYS A 183 -3.96 -9.86 -8.90
N ASP A 184 -4.52 -9.00 -8.03
CA ASP A 184 -5.62 -9.37 -7.12
C ASP A 184 -7.00 -9.13 -7.77
N THR A 185 -7.68 -10.21 -8.16
CA THR A 185 -8.99 -10.18 -8.79
C THR A 185 -10.16 -10.00 -7.82
N ASP A 186 -9.98 -10.27 -6.52
CA ASP A 186 -11.02 -10.10 -5.49
C ASP A 186 -10.96 -8.67 -4.94
N GLN A 187 -9.77 -8.25 -4.51
CA GLN A 187 -9.55 -6.96 -3.83
C GLN A 187 -8.49 -6.11 -4.57
N SER A 188 -8.75 -5.83 -5.84
CA SER A 188 -7.89 -4.94 -6.63
C SER A 188 -7.67 -3.60 -5.92
N MET A 189 -6.43 -3.12 -5.98
CA MET A 189 -5.95 -1.90 -5.34
C MET A 189 -6.36 -0.62 -6.05
N LEU A 190 -6.59 -0.66 -7.36
CA LEU A 190 -6.81 0.55 -8.18
C LEU A 190 -7.81 0.33 -9.32
N ASN A 191 -8.45 -0.84 -9.38
CA ASN A 191 -9.46 -1.16 -10.36
C ASN A 191 -10.70 -1.77 -9.72
N PRO A 192 -11.82 -1.82 -10.46
CA PRO A 192 -12.95 -2.66 -10.09
C PRO A 192 -12.49 -4.11 -9.88
N PRO A 193 -13.17 -4.88 -9.02
CA PRO A 193 -12.95 -6.32 -8.89
C PRO A 193 -13.02 -7.03 -10.25
N THR A 194 -12.50 -8.26 -10.32
CA THR A 194 -12.44 -9.14 -11.49
C THR A 194 -11.52 -8.64 -12.62
N GLN A 195 -10.62 -7.71 -12.31
CA GLN A 195 -9.62 -7.21 -13.24
C GLN A 195 -8.21 -7.39 -12.67
N ILE A 196 -7.24 -7.56 -13.58
CA ILE A 196 -5.82 -7.36 -13.30
C ILE A 196 -5.31 -6.18 -14.13
N SER A 197 -4.25 -5.52 -13.70
CA SER A 197 -3.85 -4.26 -14.34
C SER A 197 -2.40 -3.83 -14.15
N LEU A 198 -1.95 -2.95 -15.02
CA LEU A 198 -0.70 -2.21 -14.94
C LEU A 198 -1.01 -0.73 -14.74
N HIS A 199 -0.44 -0.13 -13.70
CA HIS A 199 -0.56 1.30 -13.37
C HIS A 199 0.80 1.97 -13.34
N LYS A 200 0.87 3.23 -13.76
CA LYS A 200 1.96 4.16 -13.38
C LYS A 200 1.48 5.00 -12.20
N ILE A 201 2.25 5.02 -11.12
CA ILE A 201 1.94 5.81 -9.93
C ILE A 201 2.80 7.06 -9.92
N ASP A 202 2.15 8.21 -10.09
CA ASP A 202 2.76 9.55 -10.17
C ASP A 202 2.22 10.51 -9.10
N TYR A 203 1.47 10.01 -8.14
CA TYR A 203 0.93 10.75 -7.01
C TYR A 203 0.98 9.89 -5.75
N TYR A 204 0.85 10.54 -4.58
CA TYR A 204 0.80 9.80 -3.34
C TYR A 204 -0.56 9.13 -3.10
N CYS A 205 -0.53 7.81 -2.87
CA CYS A 205 -1.68 6.96 -2.55
C CYS A 205 -2.15 7.12 -1.08
N HIS A 206 -2.68 8.30 -0.73
CA HIS A 206 -3.14 8.60 0.64
C HIS A 206 -4.58 8.23 0.93
N THR A 207 -5.38 8.01 -0.09
CA THR A 207 -6.79 7.66 0.03
C THR A 207 -7.00 6.17 -0.24
N SER A 208 -8.17 5.69 0.15
CA SER A 208 -8.60 4.34 -0.19
C SER A 208 -8.47 4.04 -1.70
N PRO A 209 -8.03 2.82 -2.08
CA PRO A 209 -8.07 2.26 -3.44
C PRO A 209 -9.24 2.75 -4.29
N TYR A 210 -10.44 2.66 -3.73
CA TYR A 210 -11.71 2.91 -4.42
C TYR A 210 -11.94 4.38 -4.81
N PHE A 211 -11.15 5.30 -4.24
CA PHE A 211 -11.29 6.74 -4.45
C PHE A 211 -10.07 7.33 -5.17
N GLN A 212 -9.14 6.48 -5.59
CA GLN A 212 -8.04 6.88 -6.44
C GLN A 212 -8.52 6.90 -7.90
N ASN A 213 -8.67 8.10 -8.46
CA ASN A 213 -9.07 8.27 -9.87
C ASN A 213 -7.84 8.16 -10.79
N LYS A 214 -7.21 6.98 -10.83
CA LYS A 214 -6.10 6.69 -11.74
C LYS A 214 -6.50 5.59 -12.71
N ALA A 215 -6.62 5.97 -13.98
CA ALA A 215 -6.81 4.99 -15.04
C ALA A 215 -5.56 4.10 -15.16
N PRO A 216 -5.72 2.79 -15.31
CA PRO A 216 -4.60 1.90 -15.61
C PRO A 216 -3.99 2.27 -16.96
N LEU A 217 -2.70 2.01 -17.14
CA LEU A 217 -2.08 1.99 -18.47
C LEU A 217 -2.68 0.86 -19.30
N THR A 218 -2.97 -0.26 -18.64
CA THR A 218 -3.60 -1.43 -19.25
C THR A 218 -4.34 -2.19 -18.16
N SER A 219 -5.58 -2.62 -18.42
CA SER A 219 -6.30 -3.56 -17.57
C SER A 219 -6.90 -4.68 -18.40
N ILE A 220 -7.07 -5.83 -17.75
CA ILE A 220 -7.61 -7.04 -18.37
C ILE A 220 -8.75 -7.52 -17.49
N TYR A 221 -9.93 -7.62 -18.09
CA TYR A 221 -11.10 -8.20 -17.45
C TYR A 221 -10.99 -9.72 -17.42
N ILE A 222 -10.83 -10.27 -16.22
CA ILE A 222 -10.72 -11.72 -16.01
C ILE A 222 -12.10 -12.38 -16.09
N GLY A 223 -13.12 -11.73 -15.54
CA GLY A 223 -14.50 -12.24 -15.57
C GLY A 223 -14.99 -12.85 -14.26
N ASP A 224 -14.09 -13.12 -13.32
CA ASP A 224 -14.41 -13.62 -11.98
C ASP A 224 -13.42 -13.06 -10.94
N ALA A 225 -13.84 -13.06 -9.67
CA ALA A 225 -13.01 -12.67 -8.54
C ALA A 225 -12.05 -13.80 -8.13
N ASP A 226 -12.41 -15.05 -8.40
CA ASP A 226 -11.53 -16.21 -8.24
C ASP A 226 -10.87 -16.55 -9.60
N PRO A 227 -9.53 -16.43 -9.70
CA PRO A 227 -8.82 -16.66 -10.95
C PRO A 227 -8.92 -18.12 -11.45
N SER A 228 -9.35 -19.07 -10.61
CA SER A 228 -9.55 -20.47 -11.01
C SER A 228 -10.68 -20.69 -12.02
N PHE A 229 -11.66 -19.78 -12.10
CA PHE A 229 -12.70 -19.87 -13.11
C PHE A 229 -12.21 -19.48 -14.52
N GLN A 230 -11.07 -18.77 -14.61
CA GLN A 230 -10.50 -18.27 -15.87
C GLN A 230 -8.96 -18.34 -15.86
N SER A 231 -8.40 -19.46 -15.41
CA SER A 231 -6.95 -19.65 -15.15
C SER A 231 -6.04 -19.24 -16.30
N LEU A 232 -6.32 -19.73 -17.52
CA LEU A 232 -5.50 -19.42 -18.69
C LEU A 232 -5.56 -17.93 -19.04
N ARG A 233 -6.74 -17.31 -18.95
CA ARG A 233 -6.90 -15.87 -19.18
C ARG A 233 -6.15 -15.06 -18.13
N TYR A 234 -6.19 -15.50 -16.87
CA TYR A 234 -5.44 -14.86 -15.79
C TYR A 234 -3.93 -14.88 -16.06
N VAL A 235 -3.35 -16.07 -16.28
CA VAL A 235 -1.91 -16.22 -16.52
C VAL A 235 -1.47 -15.50 -17.80
N HIS A 236 -2.21 -15.63 -18.90
CA HIS A 236 -1.94 -14.89 -20.14
C HIS A 236 -2.06 -13.39 -19.94
N GLY A 237 -3.02 -12.95 -19.12
CA GLY A 237 -3.20 -11.56 -18.81
C GLY A 237 -2.05 -10.99 -18.00
N VAL A 238 -1.55 -11.69 -16.98
CA VAL A 238 -0.34 -11.30 -16.24
C VAL A 238 0.85 -11.18 -17.19
N ARG A 239 1.05 -12.16 -18.08
CA ARG A 239 2.10 -12.14 -19.10
C ARG A 239 1.97 -10.94 -20.04
N PHE A 240 0.76 -10.62 -20.47
CA PHE A 240 0.51 -9.45 -21.31
C PHE A 240 0.85 -8.15 -20.57
N LEU A 241 0.38 -7.96 -19.34
CA LEU A 241 0.70 -6.78 -18.52
C LEU A 241 2.20 -6.62 -18.29
N PHE A 242 2.91 -7.73 -18.05
CA PHE A 242 4.36 -7.69 -17.89
C PHE A 242 5.07 -7.30 -19.18
N LYS A 243 4.65 -7.83 -20.34
CA LYS A 243 5.18 -7.40 -21.66
C LYS A 243 4.95 -5.91 -21.92
N GLU A 244 3.78 -5.37 -21.55
CA GLU A 244 3.51 -3.93 -21.65
C GLU A 244 4.44 -3.12 -20.74
N PHE A 245 4.73 -3.60 -19.53
CA PHE A 245 5.71 -2.99 -18.65
C PHE A 245 7.14 -3.04 -19.23
N GLU A 246 7.57 -4.16 -19.81
CA GLU A 246 8.92 -4.30 -20.39
C GLU A 246 9.17 -3.30 -21.53
N LYS A 247 8.16 -3.01 -22.36
CA LYS A 247 8.22 -1.97 -23.40
C LYS A 247 8.57 -0.59 -22.83
N ILE A 248 8.14 -0.30 -21.60
CA ILE A 248 8.39 0.96 -20.90
C ILE A 248 9.82 0.98 -20.32
N VAL A 249 10.25 -0.13 -19.71
CA VAL A 249 11.58 -0.23 -19.05
C VAL A 249 12.74 -0.04 -20.01
N GLN A 250 12.60 -0.48 -21.25
CA GLN A 250 13.63 -0.29 -22.28
C GLN A 250 14.03 1.18 -22.49
N GLN A 251 13.21 2.13 -22.01
CA GLN A 251 13.41 3.56 -22.19
C GLN A 251 13.93 4.28 -20.93
N ASN A 252 13.98 3.65 -19.75
CA ASN A 252 14.29 4.35 -18.49
C ASN A 252 14.88 3.41 -17.40
N LYS A 253 15.96 3.84 -16.74
CA LYS A 253 16.73 3.05 -15.76
C LYS A 253 16.31 3.26 -14.30
N ASN A 254 15.39 4.18 -13.98
CA ASN A 254 14.98 4.51 -12.61
C ASN A 254 13.57 3.97 -12.24
N ILE A 255 13.20 2.84 -12.83
CA ILE A 255 11.87 2.24 -12.69
C ILE A 255 11.82 1.22 -11.55
N PHE A 256 10.75 1.28 -10.77
CA PHE A 256 10.36 0.26 -9.79
C PHE A 256 9.06 -0.40 -10.24
N LEU A 257 9.02 -1.73 -10.20
CA LEU A 257 7.82 -2.53 -10.38
C LEU A 257 7.42 -3.17 -9.06
N LEU A 258 6.20 -2.89 -8.62
CA LEU A 258 5.58 -3.52 -7.46
C LEU A 258 4.49 -4.47 -7.96
N ILE A 259 4.52 -5.72 -7.53
CA ILE A 259 3.57 -6.75 -7.97
C ILE A 259 2.70 -7.11 -6.78
N ASN A 260 1.43 -6.69 -6.83
CA ASN A 260 0.42 -7.10 -5.86
C ASN A 260 -0.16 -8.44 -6.26
N THR A 261 -0.33 -9.35 -5.32
CA THR A 261 -0.95 -10.65 -5.57
C THR A 261 -2.25 -10.80 -4.80
N PHE A 262 -3.13 -11.64 -5.34
CA PHE A 262 -4.23 -12.19 -4.57
C PHE A 262 -3.71 -12.96 -3.35
N SER A 263 -4.62 -13.19 -2.42
CA SER A 263 -4.32 -13.92 -1.19
C SER A 263 -4.40 -15.42 -1.46
N TRP A 264 -3.37 -16.20 -1.11
CA TRP A 264 -3.54 -17.64 -1.08
C TRP A 264 -4.59 -17.99 -0.02
N ILE A 265 -5.61 -18.76 -0.42
CA ILE A 265 -6.63 -19.23 0.50
C ILE A 265 -6.13 -20.59 1.01
N ARG A 266 -5.69 -20.66 2.28
CA ARG A 266 -5.71 -21.95 2.99
C ARG A 266 -7.17 -22.24 3.30
N GLY A 267 -7.88 -22.79 2.31
CA GLY A 267 -9.23 -23.27 2.50
C GLY A 267 -9.19 -24.54 3.32
N PHE A 268 -9.89 -24.57 4.45
CA PHE A 268 -10.32 -25.82 5.04
C PHE A 268 -11.23 -26.50 4.02
N GLN A 269 -10.80 -27.67 3.53
CA GLN A 269 -11.39 -28.52 2.49
C GLN A 269 -10.69 -28.40 1.13
N ILE A 270 -10.05 -29.52 0.79
CA ILE A 270 -9.53 -29.95 -0.52
C ILE A 270 -8.11 -29.46 -0.83
N THR A 271 -7.16 -30.37 -0.60
CA THR A 271 -5.73 -30.33 -0.97
C THR A 271 -5.46 -29.82 -2.40
N LEU A 272 -6.41 -29.95 -3.35
CA LEU A 272 -6.26 -29.46 -4.73
C LEU A 272 -6.24 -27.93 -4.86
N TYR A 273 -6.99 -27.16 -4.07
CA TYR A 273 -7.02 -25.70 -4.20
C TYR A 273 -5.76 -25.01 -3.67
N LEU A 274 -5.05 -25.67 -2.76
CA LEU A 274 -3.74 -25.21 -2.27
C LEU A 274 -2.71 -25.24 -3.41
N ASP A 275 -2.73 -26.27 -4.25
CA ASP A 275 -1.82 -26.41 -5.38
C ASP A 275 -2.07 -25.34 -6.44
N TYR A 276 -3.33 -25.00 -6.74
CA TYR A 276 -3.66 -23.96 -7.74
C TYR A 276 -3.27 -22.55 -7.30
N GLY A 277 -3.53 -22.20 -6.05
CA GLY A 277 -3.14 -20.89 -5.52
C GLY A 277 -1.62 -20.69 -5.55
N MET A 278 -0.86 -21.74 -5.23
CA MET A 278 0.61 -21.72 -5.36
C MET A 278 1.05 -21.69 -6.81
N GLY A 279 0.38 -22.44 -7.70
CA GLY A 279 0.63 -22.44 -9.13
C GLY A 279 0.60 -21.05 -9.74
N TYR A 280 -0.43 -20.24 -9.46
CA TYR A 280 -0.50 -18.87 -9.98
C TYR A 280 0.60 -17.95 -9.45
N LEU A 281 1.00 -18.09 -8.18
CA LEU A 281 2.10 -17.29 -7.64
C LEU A 281 3.42 -17.67 -8.30
N THR A 282 3.65 -18.97 -8.51
CA THR A 282 4.78 -19.48 -9.29
C THR A 282 4.75 -18.93 -10.71
N ASP A 283 3.60 -18.96 -11.39
CA ASP A 283 3.47 -18.41 -12.74
C ASP A 283 3.80 -16.90 -12.76
N ILE A 284 3.29 -16.11 -11.82
CA ILE A 284 3.60 -14.67 -11.72
C ILE A 284 5.10 -14.46 -11.47
N ILE A 285 5.72 -15.26 -10.59
CA ILE A 285 7.16 -15.18 -10.32
C ILE A 285 7.97 -15.52 -11.58
N GLN A 286 7.59 -16.58 -12.31
CA GLN A 286 8.25 -16.98 -13.55
C GLN A 286 8.09 -15.93 -14.65
N ILE A 287 6.90 -15.34 -14.78
CA ILE A 287 6.59 -14.31 -15.76
C ILE A 287 7.36 -13.02 -15.46
N CYS A 288 7.25 -12.50 -14.23
CA CYS A 288 7.77 -11.18 -13.89
C CYS A 288 9.25 -11.19 -13.48
N ALA A 289 9.77 -12.37 -13.11
CA ALA A 289 11.12 -12.58 -12.59
C ALA A 289 11.52 -11.50 -11.57
N PRO A 290 10.80 -11.37 -10.43
CA PRO A 290 11.10 -10.37 -9.43
C PRO A 290 12.51 -10.56 -8.86
N ASP A 291 13.18 -9.46 -8.52
CA ASP A 291 14.47 -9.49 -7.81
C ASP A 291 14.29 -9.61 -6.29
N LEU A 292 13.07 -9.41 -5.79
CA LEU A 292 12.69 -9.62 -4.40
C LEU A 292 11.27 -10.21 -4.27
N CYS A 293 11.16 -11.33 -3.57
CA CYS A 293 9.87 -11.84 -3.08
C CYS A 293 9.70 -11.49 -1.60
N LEU A 294 8.69 -10.69 -1.28
CA LEU A 294 8.38 -10.21 0.06
C LEU A 294 7.08 -10.84 0.54
N GLN A 295 7.18 -11.68 1.57
CA GLN A 295 6.03 -12.30 2.19
C GLN A 295 5.65 -11.55 3.46
N ILE A 296 4.41 -11.06 3.56
CA ILE A 296 3.89 -10.48 4.79
C ILE A 296 3.20 -11.58 5.61
N VAL A 297 3.62 -11.74 6.86
CA VAL A 297 3.14 -12.79 7.79
C VAL A 297 2.55 -12.18 9.06
N ASP A 298 1.59 -12.88 9.67
CA ASP A 298 1.16 -12.59 11.04
C ASP A 298 2.14 -13.26 12.01
N THR A 299 2.84 -12.46 12.81
CA THR A 299 3.81 -12.95 13.79
C THR A 299 3.16 -13.72 14.93
N LYS A 300 1.85 -13.54 15.19
CA LYS A 300 1.12 -14.30 16.21
C LYS A 300 0.76 -15.72 15.75
N GLU A 301 0.66 -15.94 14.44
CA GLU A 301 0.25 -17.23 13.88
C GLU A 301 1.42 -18.10 13.41
N ASN A 302 2.62 -17.56 13.19
CA ASN A 302 3.78 -18.33 12.74
C ASN A 302 5.09 -17.90 13.44
N PRO A 303 5.28 -18.25 14.73
CA PRO A 303 6.51 -17.95 15.46
C PRO A 303 7.73 -18.75 14.97
N GLU A 304 7.55 -19.84 14.23
CA GLU A 304 8.62 -20.77 13.84
C GLU A 304 9.43 -20.36 12.59
N PHE A 305 8.97 -19.39 11.80
CA PHE A 305 9.73 -18.85 10.66
C PHE A 305 10.86 -17.89 11.07
N PHE A 306 11.12 -17.77 12.38
CA PHE A 306 12.09 -16.85 12.99
C PHE A 306 13.43 -17.50 13.38
N ILE A 307 13.73 -18.73 12.93
CA ILE A 307 14.98 -19.39 13.30
C ILE A 307 16.07 -19.13 12.25
N ASN A 308 16.80 -18.04 12.48
CA ASN A 308 18.26 -17.87 12.39
C ASN A 308 18.95 -18.14 11.03
N SER A 309 19.56 -17.11 10.43
CA SER A 309 21.03 -16.99 10.49
C SER A 309 21.54 -15.63 10.00
N ASN A 310 22.21 -14.94 10.91
CA ASN A 310 23.08 -13.78 10.68
C ASN A 310 22.40 -12.46 10.27
N ASN A 311 22.03 -11.66 11.28
CA ASN A 311 22.10 -10.19 11.28
C ASN A 311 21.44 -9.40 10.12
N GLU A 312 20.42 -9.92 9.44
CA GLU A 312 19.64 -9.15 8.48
C GLU A 312 18.13 -9.43 8.58
N LEU A 313 17.35 -8.42 9.00
CA LEU A 313 15.89 -8.32 8.82
C LEU A 313 15.04 -9.52 9.33
N ASP A 314 15.47 -10.18 10.39
CA ASP A 314 14.67 -11.24 11.01
C ASP A 314 13.51 -10.65 11.83
N GLY A 315 12.38 -10.51 11.14
CA GLY A 315 11.09 -10.70 11.80
C GLY A 315 9.83 -10.49 10.97
N PHE A 316 9.93 -10.01 9.75
CA PHE A 316 8.76 -9.89 8.86
C PHE A 316 9.06 -10.16 7.38
N LEU A 317 10.33 -10.36 7.00
CA LEU A 317 10.75 -10.55 5.62
C LEU A 317 11.63 -11.81 5.49
N SER A 318 11.06 -12.97 5.16
CA SER A 318 11.86 -14.09 4.65
C SER A 318 12.02 -13.93 3.13
N CYS A 319 13.07 -13.24 2.67
CA CYS A 319 13.21 -12.83 1.27
C CYS A 319 13.90 -13.84 0.33
N THR A 320 14.41 -14.97 0.83
CA THR A 320 15.15 -15.93 -0.02
C THR A 320 14.71 -17.37 0.15
N THR A 321 14.22 -17.76 1.33
CA THR A 321 13.69 -19.11 1.57
C THR A 321 12.36 -19.34 0.87
N ALA A 322 11.46 -18.37 0.85
CA ALA A 322 10.16 -18.50 0.16
C ALA A 322 10.32 -18.74 -1.35
N PHE A 323 11.25 -18.05 -2.03
CA PHE A 323 11.52 -18.27 -3.46
C PHE A 323 11.96 -19.72 -3.74
N ASN A 324 12.94 -20.21 -2.98
CA ASN A 324 13.41 -21.59 -3.12
C ASN A 324 12.36 -22.61 -2.68
N ASP A 325 11.53 -22.31 -1.67
CA ASP A 325 10.47 -23.19 -1.18
C ASP A 325 9.27 -23.24 -2.15
N TYR A 326 8.88 -22.11 -2.77
CA TYR A 326 7.82 -22.06 -3.79
C TYR A 326 8.24 -22.71 -5.10
N VAL A 327 9.46 -22.44 -5.57
CA VAL A 327 10.01 -23.05 -6.79
C VAL A 327 10.33 -24.54 -6.58
N SER A 328 10.68 -24.96 -5.35
CA SER A 328 10.94 -26.39 -5.06
C SER A 328 9.69 -27.21 -4.72
N ARG A 329 8.61 -26.60 -4.21
CA ARG A 329 7.37 -27.29 -3.81
C ARG A 329 6.20 -27.15 -4.80
N GLY A 330 6.17 -26.10 -5.63
CA GLY A 330 5.09 -25.85 -6.58
C GLY A 330 5.52 -26.14 -8.02
N ARG A 331 4.79 -27.03 -8.71
CA ARG A 331 4.81 -27.05 -10.19
C ARG A 331 4.03 -25.85 -10.71
N ALA A 332 4.50 -25.21 -11.78
CA ALA A 332 3.75 -24.13 -12.44
C ALA A 332 2.38 -24.66 -12.92
N PHE A 333 1.33 -23.83 -12.97
CA PHE A 333 0.03 -24.30 -13.45
C PHE A 333 0.10 -24.76 -14.92
N SER A 334 0.99 -24.15 -15.71
CA SER A 334 1.31 -24.57 -17.08
C SER A 334 1.84 -26.01 -17.15
N GLU A 335 2.51 -26.48 -16.10
CA GLU A 335 3.02 -27.86 -16.01
C GLU A 335 1.92 -28.86 -15.60
N TYR A 336 0.93 -28.45 -14.79
CA TYR A 336 -0.22 -29.29 -14.43
C TYR A 336 -1.16 -29.57 -15.62
N THR A 337 -1.21 -28.67 -16.59
CA THR A 337 -2.11 -28.76 -17.75
C THR A 337 -1.46 -29.43 -18.98
N GLY A 338 -0.17 -29.80 -18.92
CA GLY A 338 0.55 -30.43 -20.03
C GLY A 338 0.85 -29.50 -21.19
N ILE A 339 0.76 -28.18 -20.99
CA ILE A 339 1.04 -27.19 -22.03
C ILE A 339 2.55 -26.89 -22.01
N ASN A 340 3.32 -27.67 -22.78
CA ASN A 340 4.73 -27.37 -23.04
C ASN A 340 4.83 -26.05 -23.81
N TYR A 341 5.26 -24.98 -23.15
CA TYR A 341 5.51 -23.69 -23.80
C TYR A 341 6.95 -23.63 -24.29
N ASN A 342 7.12 -23.50 -25.62
CA ASN A 342 8.40 -23.21 -26.25
C ASN A 342 8.50 -21.70 -26.50
N PRO A 343 9.33 -20.92 -25.77
CA PRO A 343 9.34 -19.46 -25.84
C PRO A 343 9.71 -18.88 -27.22
N SER A 344 10.24 -19.70 -28.13
CA SER A 344 10.65 -19.28 -29.48
C SER A 344 9.59 -19.46 -30.58
N SER A 345 8.41 -20.07 -30.32
CA SER A 345 7.45 -20.40 -31.39
C SER A 345 6.34 -19.37 -31.65
N GLU A 346 6.17 -18.35 -30.79
CA GLU A 346 5.10 -17.34 -30.96
C GLU A 346 5.61 -15.95 -31.38
N LEU A 347 6.91 -15.78 -31.65
CA LEU A 347 7.47 -14.50 -32.12
C LEU A 347 7.28 -14.24 -33.63
N ASN A 348 6.65 -15.17 -34.36
CA ASN A 348 6.53 -15.10 -35.82
C ASN A 348 5.10 -15.06 -36.37
N ASN A 349 4.06 -14.95 -35.53
CA ASN A 349 2.70 -14.77 -36.06
C ASN A 349 1.95 -13.70 -35.25
N GLU A 350 1.60 -12.64 -35.98
CA GLU A 350 0.76 -11.46 -35.66
C GLU A 350 1.47 -10.22 -35.09
#